data_AF-A0A5B8Z491-F1
#
_entry.id   AF-A0A5B8Z491-F1
#
_cell.length_a   1.000
_cell.length_b   1.000
_cell.length_c   1.000
_cell.angle_alpha   90.00
_cell.angle_beta   90.00
_cell.angle_gamma   90.00
#
_symmetry.space_group_name_H-M   'P 1'
#
loop_
_entity.id
_entity.type
_entity.pdbx_description
1 polymer ?
#
loop_
_entity_poly.entity_id
_entity_poly.type
_entity_poly.pdbx_seq_one_letter_code
_entity_poly.pdbx_strand_id
1 'polypeptide(L)' 'MNEEISVPLLIVVAVILISQSIFLFSNARKHGHNYWLWGILGLIQAPMPTLVYLYFVRKLWHKKK' A
#
# COMPACT_ATOMS: atom_id res chain seq x y z
N MET A 1 -19.47 -15.29 -20.22
CA MET A 1 -19.84 -14.42 -19.08
C MET A 1 -19.09 -13.13 -19.32
N ASN A 2 -19.74 -12.14 -19.94
CA ASN A 2 -19.09 -10.86 -20.22
C ASN A 2 -19.03 -10.14 -18.88
N GLU A 3 -17.84 -10.13 -18.26
CA GLU A 3 -17.61 -9.36 -17.04
C GLU A 3 -17.52 -7.90 -17.45
N GLU A 4 -18.67 -7.26 -17.65
CA GLU A 4 -18.71 -5.81 -17.78
C GLU A 4 -18.21 -5.23 -16.46
N ILE A 5 -16.99 -4.69 -16.50
CA ILE A 5 -16.37 -4.06 -15.35
C ILE A 5 -17.22 -2.85 -15.02
N SER A 6 -18.10 -3.01 -14.02
CA SER A 6 -18.99 -1.97 -13.55
C SER A 6 -18.17 -0.76 -13.12
N VAL A 7 -18.43 0.42 -13.71
CA VAL A 7 -17.78 1.69 -13.36
C VAL A 7 -17.70 1.94 -11.84
N PRO A 8 -18.73 1.62 -11.03
CA PRO A 8 -18.65 1.70 -9.56
C PRO A 8 -17.52 0.87 -8.94
N LEU A 9 -17.26 -0.33 -9.49
CA LEU A 9 -16.20 -1.21 -9.01
C LEU A 9 -14.82 -0.58 -9.22
N LEU A 10 -14.59 0.08 -10.36
CA LEU A 10 -13.34 0.80 -10.62
C LEU A 10 -13.11 1.95 -9.64
N ILE A 11 -14.17 2.69 -9.30
CA ILE A 11 -14.10 3.77 -8.30
C ILE A 11 -13.70 3.21 -6.94
N VAL A 12 -14.33 2.11 -6.52
CA VAL A 12 -14.00 1.44 -5.24
C VAL A 12 -12.55 0.98 -5.24
N VAL A 13 -12.08 0.34 -6.32
CA VAL A 13 -10.68 -0.08 -6.45
C VAL A 13 -9.72 1.10 -6.38
N ALA A 14 -10.01 2.21 -7.07
CA ALA A 14 -9.20 3.42 -7.04
C ALA A 14 -9.12 4.02 -5.64
N VAL A 15 -10.24 4.11 -4.91
CA VAL A 15 -10.28 4.61 -3.53
C VAL A 15 -9.46 3.72 -2.61
N ILE A 16 -9.54 2.40 -2.76
CA ILE A 16 -8.74 1.45 -1.97
C ILE A 16 -7.25 1.63 -2.25
N LEU A 17 -6.84 1.71 -3.52
CA LEU A 17 -5.43 1.90 -3.90
C LEU A 17 -4.87 3.22 -3.38
N ILE A 18 -5.62 4.32 -3.51
CA ILE A 18 -5.20 5.64 -3.01
C ILE A 18 -5.09 5.61 -1.47
N SER A 19 -6.09 5.08 -0.77
CA SER A 19 -6.08 4.98 0.69
C SER A 19 -4.92 4.12 1.19
N GLN A 20 -4.66 2.99 0.54
CA GLN A 20 -3.52 2.12 0.81
C GLN A 20 -2.18 2.83 0.59
N SER A 21 -2.03 3.54 -0.52
CA SER A 21 -0.82 4.30 -0.85
C SER A 21 -0.55 5.41 0.17
N ILE A 22 -1.58 6.17 0.57
CA ILE A 22 -1.47 7.22 1.59
C ILE A 22 -1.04 6.63 2.93
N PHE A 23 -1.62 5.50 3.33
CA PHE A 23 -1.25 4.82 4.57
C PHE A 23 0.23 4.38 4.55
N LEU A 24 0.66 3.75 3.45
CA LEU A 24 2.05 3.35 3.23
C LEU A 24 3.02 4.53 3.25
N PHE A 25 2.69 5.60 2.54
CA PHE A 25 3.50 6.81 2.46
C PHE A 25 3.63 7.48 3.83
N SER A 26 2.52 7.65 4.54
CA SER A 26 2.48 8.30 5.85
C SER A 26 3.25 7.48 6.90
N ASN A 27 3.08 6.16 6.91
CA ASN A 27 3.77 5.30 7.86
C ASN A 27 5.27 5.19 7.52
N ALA A 28 5.64 5.09 6.25
CA ALA A 28 7.04 5.05 5.82
C ALA A 28 7.76 6.39 6.09
N ARG A 29 7.06 7.52 5.95
CA ARG A 29 7.57 8.85 6.30
C ARG A 29 7.99 8.95 7.76
N LYS A 30 7.20 8.37 8.68
CA LYS A 30 7.53 8.35 10.12
C LYS A 30 8.75 7.49 10.46
N HIS A 31 9.03 6.47 9.65
CA HIS A 31 10.13 5.52 9.88
C HIS A 31 11.38 5.82 9.01
N GLY A 32 11.37 6.91 8.24
CA GLY A 32 12.52 7.41 7.48
C GLY A 32 12.99 6.53 6.31
N HIS A 33 12.26 5.46 5.97
CA HIS A 33 12.66 4.53 4.92
C HIS A 33 11.86 4.78 3.64
N ASN A 34 12.54 5.21 2.57
CA ASN A 34 12.09 5.24 1.17
C ASN A 34 10.58 5.41 0.97
N TYR A 35 10.01 6.45 1.58
CA TYR A 35 8.56 6.68 1.65
C TYR A 35 7.91 6.82 0.26
N TRP A 36 8.66 7.34 -0.71
CA TRP A 36 8.23 7.48 -2.09
C TRP A 36 8.07 6.12 -2.80
N LEU A 37 8.99 5.18 -2.55
CA LEU A 37 8.94 3.82 -3.07
C LEU A 37 7.69 3.09 -2.55
N TRP A 38 7.40 3.20 -1.25
CA TRP A 38 6.22 2.57 -0.64
C TRP A 38 4.91 3.19 -1.12
N GLY A 39 4.88 4.51 -1.38
CA GLY A 39 3.71 5.18 -1.96
C GLY A 39 3.40 4.69 -3.39
N ILE A 40 4.42 4.59 -4.25
CA ILE A 40 4.26 4.11 -5.64
C ILE A 40 3.89 2.63 -5.66
N LEU A 41 4.57 1.80 -4.86
CA LEU A 41 4.25 0.37 -4.78
C LEU A 41 2.81 0.15 -4.34
N GLY A 42 2.30 0.94 -3.37
CA GLY A 42 0.91 0.88 -2.92
C GLY A 42 -0.15 1.27 -3.96
N LEU A 43 0.24 1.96 -5.05
CA LEU A 43 -0.67 2.30 -6.15
C LEU A 43 -0.68 1.25 -7.27
N ILE A 44 0.37 0.43 -7.38
CA ILE A 44 0.51 -0.55 -8.47
C ILE A 44 -0.42 -1.75 -8.24
N GLN A 45 -0.51 -2.22 -7.00
CA GLN A 45 -1.25 -3.44 -6.71
C GLN A 45 -1.76 -3.42 -5.28
N ALA A 46 -3.02 -3.77 -5.02
CA ALA A 46 -3.49 -4.12 -3.68
C ALA A 46 -3.72 -5.64 -3.63
N PRO A 47 -3.48 -6.34 -2.50
CA PRO A 47 -2.97 -5.89 -1.19
C PRO A 47 -1.48 -6.19 -0.95
N MET A 48 -0.76 -6.72 -1.96
CA MET A 48 0.63 -7.20 -1.82
C MET A 48 1.61 -6.17 -1.21
N PRO A 49 1.63 -4.89 -1.61
CA PRO A 49 2.52 -3.88 -1.03
C PRO A 49 2.28 -3.66 0.45
N THR A 50 1.03 -3.76 0.91
CA THR A 50 0.70 -3.68 2.35
C THR A 50 1.24 -4.87 3.12
N LEU A 51 1.15 -6.08 2.56
CA LEU A 51 1.71 -7.29 3.19
C LEU A 51 3.24 -7.24 3.27
N VAL A 52 3.89 -6.86 2.17
CA VAL A 52 5.35 -6.69 2.11
C VAL A 52 5.79 -5.60 3.09
N TYR A 53 5.04 -4.49 3.17
CA TYR A 53 5.32 -3.42 4.13
C TYR A 53 5.19 -3.87 5.58
N LEU A 54 4.10 -4.57 5.94
CA LEU A 54 3.93 -5.09 7.29
C LEU A 54 5.03 -6.08 7.67
N TYR A 55 5.47 -6.93 6.73
CA TYR A 55 6.60 -7.83 6.94
C TYR A 55 7.91 -7.06 7.18
N PHE A 56 8.20 -6.05 6.36
CA PHE A 56 9.39 -5.19 6.53
C PHE A 56 9.35 -4.38 7.83
N VAL A 57 8.22 -3.74 8.14
CA VAL A 57 8.02 -2.96 9.37
C VAL A 57 8.22 -3.85 10.60
N ARG A 58 7.65 -5.05 10.63
CA ARG A 58 7.80 -5.97 11.76
C ARG A 58 9.26 -6.41 11.92
N LYS A 59 9.95 -6.73 10.83
CA LYS A 59 11.37 -7.13 10.85
C LYS A 59 12.30 -5.97 11.26
N LEU A 60 11.97 -4.73 10.86
CA LEU A 60 12.71 -3.53 11.24
C LEU A 60 12.50 -3.14 12.71
N TRP A 61 11.29 -3.31 13.25
CA TRP A 61 11.00 -3.02 14.66
C TRP A 61 11.77 -3.97 15.59
N HIS A 62 11.98 -5.22 15.20
CA HIS A 62 12.74 -6.18 16.01
C HIS A 62 14.26 -5.90 16.12
N LYS A 63 14.81 -4.92 15.38
CA LYS A 63 16.23 -4.55 15.48
C LYS A 63 16.58 -3.46 16.50
N LYS A 64 15.60 -2.93 17.24
CA LYS A 64 15.86 -2.12 18.44
C LYS A 64 15.70 -2.99 19.69
N LYS A 65 16.67 -3.88 19.94
CA LYS A 65 16.90 -4.42 21.28
C LYS A 65 18.39 -4.50 21.53
#